data_AF-A0A101XNB0-F1
#
_entry.id   AF-A0A101XNB0-F1
#
_cell.length_a   1.000
_cell.length_b   1.000
_cell.length_c   1.000
_cell.angle_alpha   90.00
_cell.angle_beta   90.00
_cell.angle_gamma   90.00
#
_symmetry.space_group_name_H-M   'P 1'
#
loop_
_entity.id
_entity.type
_entity.pdbx_description
1 polymer ?
#
loop_
_entity_poly.entity_id
_entity_poly.type
_entity_poly.pdbx_seq_one_letter_code
_entity_poly.pdbx_strand_id
1 'polypeptide(L)'
;MELTKPWSDVRKYQEDRFREAMYEAELAERFLNNGLLRNAAGKAYQALKSYVAGLAVDYRDLLSRYFPGKRRISQSKVVERVDWIIAVMPSSRLREVVSIIGDKELRLVTEIALNLHQFQYNGFDRDSEVSPYSREEFVRRDIEFIVNFIRSKLGRTA
;
A
#
# COMPACT_ATOMS: atom_id res chain seq x y z
N MET A 1 -2.07 14.08 -8.77
CA MET A 1 -3.37 13.67 -9.31
C MET A 1 -4.36 13.65 -8.16
N GLU A 2 -5.52 14.28 -8.28
CA GLU A 2 -6.55 14.19 -7.24
C GLU A 2 -7.28 12.86 -7.41
N LEU A 3 -7.32 12.04 -6.34
CA LEU A 3 -7.98 10.75 -6.36
C LEU A 3 -9.50 10.93 -6.19
N THR A 4 -10.25 10.37 -7.13
CA THR A 4 -11.71 10.21 -6.99
C THR A 4 -12.01 9.47 -5.69
N LYS A 5 -13.05 9.83 -4.93
CA LYS A 5 -13.37 9.11 -3.68
C LYS A 5 -14.30 7.92 -3.96
N PRO A 6 -14.23 6.83 -3.17
CA PRO A 6 -15.04 5.63 -3.42
C PRO A 6 -16.55 5.92 -3.33
N TRP A 7 -16.97 6.83 -2.44
CA TRP A 7 -18.37 7.26 -2.33
C TRP A 7 -18.84 8.23 -3.45
N SER A 8 -17.96 8.59 -4.38
CA SER A 8 -18.30 9.42 -5.55
C SER A 8 -18.35 8.58 -6.82
N ASP A 9 -17.31 7.77 -7.06
CA ASP A 9 -17.25 6.81 -8.16
C ASP A 9 -16.30 5.68 -7.76
N VAL A 10 -16.86 4.51 -7.47
CA VAL A 10 -16.14 3.34 -6.95
C VAL A 10 -15.16 2.79 -7.99
N ARG A 11 -15.59 2.68 -9.26
CA ARG A 11 -14.77 2.10 -10.33
C ARG A 11 -13.59 3.01 -10.66
N LYS A 12 -13.87 4.31 -10.83
CA LYS A 12 -12.82 5.28 -11.09
C LYS A 12 -11.82 5.38 -9.93
N TYR A 13 -12.29 5.35 -8.69
CA TYR A 13 -11.39 5.30 -7.52
C TYR A 13 -10.46 4.08 -7.56
N GLN A 14 -11.00 2.90 -7.87
CA GLN A 14 -10.22 1.67 -7.96
C GLN A 14 -9.16 1.76 -9.07
N GLU A 15 -9.55 2.21 -10.27
CA GLU A 15 -8.63 2.44 -11.38
C GLU A 15 -7.54 3.47 -11.04
N ASP A 16 -7.91 4.60 -10.43
CA ASP A 16 -6.97 5.63 -10.01
C ASP A 16 -5.95 5.08 -8.98
N ARG A 17 -6.39 4.21 -8.06
CA ARG A 17 -5.51 3.56 -7.07
C ARG A 17 -4.57 2.54 -7.69
N PHE A 18 -5.01 1.73 -8.65
CA PHE A 18 -4.13 0.82 -9.37
C PHE A 18 -3.12 1.56 -10.25
N ARG A 19 -3.53 2.65 -10.90
CA ARG A 19 -2.61 3.52 -11.65
C ARG A 19 -1.57 4.16 -10.72
N GLU A 20 -1.99 4.66 -9.56
CA GLU A 20 -1.08 5.18 -8.54
C GLU A 20 -0.09 4.12 -8.05
N ALA A 21 -0.57 2.89 -7.79
CA ALA A 21 0.30 1.78 -7.40
C ALA A 21 1.40 1.49 -8.45
N MET A 22 1.05 1.51 -9.74
CA MET A 22 2.02 1.33 -10.81
C MET A 22 3.04 2.47 -10.88
N TYR A 23 2.59 3.73 -10.83
CA TYR A 23 3.48 4.89 -10.84
C TYR A 23 4.44 4.90 -9.64
N GLU A 24 3.95 4.55 -8.45
CA GLU A 24 4.80 4.46 -7.26
C GLU A 24 5.82 3.32 -7.39
N ALA A 25 5.46 2.18 -8.00
CA ALA A 25 6.40 1.09 -8.28
C ALA A 25 7.49 1.49 -9.30
N GLU A 26 7.12 2.20 -10.38
CA GLU A 26 8.07 2.75 -11.35
C GLU A 26 9.02 3.75 -10.72
N LEU A 27 8.51 4.62 -9.83
CA LEU A 27 9.35 5.57 -9.08
C LEU A 27 10.30 4.84 -8.11
N ALA A 28 9.83 3.77 -7.47
CA ALA A 28 10.66 2.95 -6.58
C ALA A 28 11.86 2.36 -7.34
N GLU A 29 11.62 1.78 -8.52
CA GLU A 29 12.69 1.25 -9.37
C GLU A 29 13.65 2.34 -9.84
N ARG A 30 13.13 3.50 -10.28
CA ARG A 30 13.98 4.63 -10.68
C ARG A 30 14.88 5.10 -9.53
N PHE A 31 14.34 5.24 -8.32
CA PHE A 31 15.14 5.61 -7.15
C PHE A 31 16.16 4.54 -6.79
N LEU A 32 15.80 3.26 -6.88
CA LEU A 32 16.70 2.14 -6.64
C LEU A 32 17.90 2.14 -7.60
N ASN A 33 17.64 2.36 -8.90
CA ASN A 33 18.67 2.43 -9.94
C ASN A 33 19.63 3.63 -9.76
N ASN A 34 19.17 4.69 -9.10
CA ASN A 34 19.98 5.86 -8.75
C ASN A 34 20.62 5.76 -7.34
N GLY A 35 20.54 4.61 -6.67
CA GLY A 35 21.13 4.40 -5.34
C GLY A 35 20.38 5.08 -4.18
N LEU A 36 19.18 5.61 -4.43
CA LEU A 36 18.36 6.32 -3.44
C LEU A 36 17.49 5.34 -2.63
N LEU A 37 18.13 4.44 -1.86
CA LEU A 37 17.47 3.29 -1.22
C LEU A 37 16.30 3.66 -0.30
N ARG A 38 16.46 4.67 0.57
CA ARG A 38 15.39 5.10 1.50
C ARG A 38 14.17 5.62 0.74
N ASN A 39 14.40 6.37 -0.34
CA ASN A 39 13.33 6.90 -1.19
C ASN A 39 12.65 5.77 -1.96
N ALA A 40 13.44 4.83 -2.50
CA ALA A 40 12.93 3.65 -3.19
C ALA A 40 12.06 2.78 -2.26
N ALA A 41 12.50 2.54 -1.03
CA ALA A 41 11.73 1.84 0.00
C ALA A 41 10.39 2.53 0.30
N GLY A 42 10.40 3.86 0.44
CA GLY A 42 9.18 4.62 0.63
C GLY A 42 8.20 4.50 -0.54
N LYS A 43 8.71 4.55 -1.78
CA LYS A 43 7.90 4.39 -3.00
C LYS A 43 7.34 2.97 -3.14
N ALA A 44 8.13 1.94 -2.84
CA ALA A 44 7.64 0.56 -2.82
C ALA A 44 6.52 0.37 -1.79
N TYR A 45 6.66 0.95 -0.59
CA TYR A 45 5.60 0.92 0.42
C TYR A 45 4.31 1.62 -0.07
N GLN A 46 4.42 2.81 -0.67
CA GLN A 46 3.25 3.51 -1.22
C GLN A 46 2.58 2.71 -2.35
N ALA A 47 3.37 2.06 -3.22
CA ALA A 47 2.85 1.23 -4.29
C ALA A 47 1.94 0.11 -3.74
N LEU A 48 2.42 -0.63 -2.73
CA LEU A 48 1.59 -1.67 -2.10
C LEU A 48 0.35 -1.09 -1.42
N LYS A 49 0.50 0.02 -0.70
CA LYS A 49 -0.60 0.66 0.00
C LYS A 49 -1.72 1.09 -0.96
N SER A 50 -1.35 1.66 -2.11
CA SER A 50 -2.31 2.03 -3.16
C SER A 50 -2.94 0.82 -3.81
N TYR A 51 -2.18 -0.26 -4.04
CA TYR A 51 -2.72 -1.53 -4.53
C TYR A 51 -3.76 -2.12 -3.56
N VAL A 52 -3.47 -2.18 -2.27
CA VAL A 52 -4.41 -2.67 -1.25
C VAL A 52 -5.65 -1.78 -1.18
N ALA A 53 -5.51 -0.47 -1.34
CA ALA A 53 -6.65 0.45 -1.37
C ALA A 53 -7.59 0.18 -2.56
N GLY A 54 -7.03 -0.08 -3.75
CA GLY A 54 -7.81 -0.49 -4.93
C GLY A 54 -8.45 -1.87 -4.76
N LEU A 55 -7.70 -2.86 -4.27
CA LEU A 55 -8.19 -4.22 -4.03
C LEU A 55 -9.30 -4.25 -2.98
N ALA A 56 -9.21 -3.43 -1.92
CA ALA A 56 -10.18 -3.41 -0.83
C ALA A 56 -11.60 -3.01 -1.27
N VAL A 57 -11.74 -2.39 -2.45
CA VAL A 57 -13.04 -2.13 -3.08
C VAL A 57 -13.80 -3.43 -3.34
N ASP A 58 -13.13 -4.46 -3.86
CA ASP A 58 -13.76 -5.76 -4.17
C ASP A 58 -14.16 -6.53 -2.90
N TYR A 59 -13.54 -6.21 -1.77
CA TYR A 59 -13.77 -6.82 -0.47
C TYR A 59 -14.59 -5.92 0.46
N ARG A 60 -15.19 -4.84 -0.05
CA ARG A 60 -15.86 -3.83 0.76
C ARG A 60 -16.95 -4.41 1.65
N ASP A 61 -17.75 -5.34 1.14
CA ASP A 61 -18.82 -5.99 1.92
C ASP A 61 -18.28 -6.86 3.05
N LEU A 62 -17.18 -7.59 2.81
CA LEU A 62 -16.49 -8.34 3.85
C LEU A 62 -15.93 -7.38 4.92
N LEU A 63 -15.19 -6.36 4.48
CA LEU A 63 -14.55 -5.37 5.35
C LEU A 63 -15.57 -4.59 6.18
N SER A 64 -16.78 -4.35 5.65
CA SER A 64 -17.85 -3.65 6.37
C SER A 64 -18.28 -4.36 7.67
N ARG A 65 -18.14 -5.70 7.72
CA ARG A 65 -18.46 -6.51 8.91
C ARG A 65 -17.45 -6.26 10.05
N TYR A 66 -16.21 -5.94 9.70
CA TYR A 66 -15.13 -5.67 10.65
C TYR A 66 -14.98 -4.18 10.98
N PHE A 67 -15.43 -3.30 10.07
CA PHE A 67 -15.38 -1.86 10.24
C PHE A 67 -16.76 -1.21 10.20
N PRO A 68 -17.68 -1.60 11.13
CA PRO A 68 -19.02 -1.02 11.15
C PRO A 68 -19.00 0.44 11.63
N GLY A 69 -20.12 1.10 11.36
CA GLY A 69 -20.39 2.46 11.81
C GLY A 69 -20.08 3.52 10.76
N LYS A 70 -20.18 4.78 11.16
CA LYS A 70 -20.10 5.93 10.26
C LYS A 70 -18.96 6.87 10.64
N ARG A 71 -18.42 7.59 9.66
CA ARG A 71 -17.43 8.65 9.83
C ARG A 71 -17.96 9.96 9.26
N ARG A 72 -18.06 10.98 10.10
CA ARG A 72 -18.29 12.36 9.64
C ARG A 72 -16.98 12.92 9.06
N ILE A 73 -17.01 13.35 7.81
CA ILE A 73 -15.83 13.89 7.10
C ILE A 73 -15.94 15.39 6.82
N SER A 74 -17.15 15.96 6.89
CA SER A 74 -17.39 17.41 6.90
C SER A 74 -18.70 17.70 7.64
N GLN A 75 -19.09 18.98 7.74
CA GLN A 75 -20.38 19.37 8.33
C GLN A 75 -21.58 18.73 7.62
N SER A 76 -21.50 18.58 6.29
CA SER A 76 -22.59 18.08 5.44
C SER A 76 -22.43 16.62 4.99
N LYS A 77 -21.30 15.96 5.32
CA LYS A 77 -21.00 14.64 4.77
C LYS A 77 -20.59 13.62 5.83
N VAL A 78 -21.32 12.52 5.84
CA VAL A 78 -21.08 11.33 6.64
C VAL A 78 -21.00 10.15 5.68
N VAL A 79 -19.99 9.30 5.86
CA VAL A 79 -19.76 8.10 5.05
C VAL A 79 -19.70 6.87 5.94
N GLU A 80 -19.88 5.68 5.39
CA GLU A 80 -19.61 4.45 6.14
C GLU A 80 -18.13 4.37 6.50
N ARG A 81 -17.82 3.82 7.68
CA ARG A 81 -16.45 3.75 8.20
C ARG A 81 -15.55 2.90 7.30
N VAL A 82 -16.09 1.83 6.72
CA VAL A 82 -15.38 1.00 5.73
C VAL A 82 -14.96 1.81 4.50
N ASP A 83 -15.85 2.66 3.96
CA ASP A 83 -15.56 3.47 2.78
C ASP A 83 -14.49 4.53 3.09
N TRP A 84 -14.47 5.06 4.31
CA TRP A 84 -13.39 5.93 4.79
C TRP A 84 -12.04 5.21 4.90
N ILE A 85 -12.03 3.99 5.45
CA ILE A 85 -10.81 3.17 5.57
C ILE A 85 -10.27 2.82 4.19
N ILE A 86 -11.12 2.39 3.26
CA ILE A 86 -10.72 2.16 1.87
C ILE A 86 -10.14 3.44 1.28
N ALA A 87 -10.87 4.56 1.34
CA ALA A 87 -10.46 5.83 0.75
C ALA A 87 -9.08 6.32 1.20
N VAL A 88 -8.78 6.23 2.50
CA VAL A 88 -7.53 6.76 3.08
C VAL A 88 -6.43 5.70 3.16
N MET A 89 -6.81 4.42 3.25
CA MET A 89 -5.97 3.28 3.58
C MET A 89 -4.94 3.60 4.67
N PRO A 90 -5.33 3.78 5.94
CA PRO A 90 -4.39 4.16 6.99
C PRO A 90 -3.26 3.13 7.14
N SER A 91 -2.00 3.58 7.26
CA SER A 91 -0.85 2.69 7.44
C SER A 91 -1.02 1.73 8.63
N SER A 92 -1.61 2.21 9.73
CA SER A 92 -1.89 1.42 10.94
C SER A 92 -2.95 0.33 10.76
N ARG A 93 -3.71 0.36 9.64
CA ARG A 93 -4.77 -0.60 9.33
C ARG A 93 -4.43 -1.53 8.17
N LEU A 94 -3.31 -1.28 7.47
CA LEU A 94 -2.93 -2.04 6.28
C LEU A 94 -2.84 -3.55 6.59
N ARG A 95 -2.15 -3.90 7.68
CA ARG A 95 -2.00 -5.28 8.16
C ARG A 95 -3.34 -5.96 8.47
N GLU A 96 -4.24 -5.24 9.13
CA GLU A 96 -5.56 -5.72 9.52
C GLU A 96 -6.45 -5.95 8.28
N VAL A 97 -6.50 -4.98 7.36
CA VAL A 97 -7.27 -5.08 6.10
C VAL A 97 -6.84 -6.30 5.29
N VAL A 98 -5.52 -6.46 5.08
CA VAL A 98 -4.99 -7.60 4.30
C VAL A 98 -5.26 -8.94 5.00
N SER A 99 -5.20 -8.97 6.33
CA SER A 99 -5.54 -10.18 7.09
C SER A 99 -7.01 -10.57 6.93
N ILE A 100 -7.92 -9.59 6.85
CA ILE A 100 -9.35 -9.82 6.60
C ILE A 100 -9.58 -10.31 5.16
N ILE A 101 -8.88 -9.75 4.17
CA ILE A 101 -8.93 -10.20 2.77
C ILE A 101 -8.53 -11.68 2.65
N GLY A 102 -7.57 -12.13 3.46
CA GLY A 102 -7.21 -13.55 3.58
C GLY A 102 -6.27 -14.07 2.49
N ASP A 103 -5.70 -13.19 1.65
CA ASP A 103 -4.67 -13.54 0.68
C ASP A 103 -3.31 -13.69 1.37
N LYS A 104 -2.80 -14.92 1.40
CA LYS A 104 -1.52 -15.27 2.06
C LYS A 104 -0.30 -14.62 1.39
N GLU A 105 -0.30 -14.52 0.07
CA GLU A 105 0.79 -13.86 -0.67
C GLU A 105 0.78 -12.37 -0.36
N LEU A 106 -0.39 -11.74 -0.44
CA LEU A 106 -0.54 -10.32 -0.10
C LEU A 106 -0.15 -10.04 1.35
N ARG A 107 -0.49 -10.95 2.27
CA ARG A 107 -0.10 -10.86 3.69
C ARG A 107 1.42 -10.81 3.85
N LEU A 108 2.15 -11.68 3.14
CA LEU A 108 3.62 -11.72 3.15
C LEU A 108 4.21 -10.44 2.57
N VAL A 109 3.76 -10.03 1.38
CA VAL A 109 4.24 -8.80 0.70
C VAL A 109 3.98 -7.56 1.56
N THR A 110 2.87 -7.55 2.32
CA THR A 110 2.54 -6.47 3.27
C THR A 110 3.51 -6.36 4.43
N GLU A 111 4.00 -7.48 4.98
CA GLU A 111 5.02 -7.43 6.03
C GLU A 111 6.34 -6.85 5.49
N ILE A 112 6.74 -7.26 4.29
CA ILE A 112 7.94 -6.73 3.62
C ILE A 112 7.80 -5.22 3.39
N ALA A 113 6.64 -4.75 2.93
CA ALA A 113 6.40 -3.32 2.74
C ALA A 113 6.44 -2.52 4.05
N LEU A 114 5.93 -3.07 5.14
CA LEU A 114 5.99 -2.44 6.46
C LEU A 114 7.44 -2.35 6.98
N ASN A 115 8.25 -3.37 6.71
CA ASN A 115 9.69 -3.34 7.00
C ASN A 115 10.40 -2.23 6.21
N LEU A 116 10.13 -2.11 4.90
CA LEU A 116 10.65 -1.04 4.06
C LEU A 116 10.18 0.36 4.51
N HIS A 117 8.95 0.46 5.02
CA HIS A 117 8.45 1.71 5.59
C HIS A 117 9.23 2.13 6.83
N GLN A 118 9.57 1.19 7.72
CA GLN A 118 10.43 1.47 8.88
C GLN A 118 11.85 1.87 8.43
N PHE A 119 12.43 1.11 7.49
CA PHE A 119 13.74 1.41 6.91
C PHE A 119 13.82 2.82 6.31
N GLN A 120 12.77 3.28 5.63
CA GLN A 120 12.74 4.62 5.06
C GLN A 120 13.07 5.70 6.11
N TYR A 121 12.63 5.54 7.36
CA TYR A 121 12.89 6.51 8.43
C TYR A 121 14.21 6.24 9.16
N ASN A 122 14.52 4.98 9.42
CA ASN A 122 15.59 4.59 10.34
C ASN A 122 16.92 4.25 9.63
N GLY A 123 16.89 3.92 8.34
CA GLY A 123 18.07 3.49 7.59
C GLY A 123 18.57 2.10 8.00
N PHE A 124 19.87 1.86 7.78
CA PHE A 124 20.49 0.61 8.17
C PHE A 124 20.68 0.55 9.68
N ASP A 125 20.36 -0.59 10.25
CA ASP A 125 20.52 -0.86 11.66
C ASP A 125 21.25 -2.19 11.83
N ARG A 126 22.44 -2.12 12.43
CA ARG A 126 23.27 -3.30 12.66
C ARG A 126 22.75 -4.13 13.82
N ASP A 127 22.08 -3.50 14.78
CA ASP A 127 21.56 -4.12 15.99
C ASP A 127 20.11 -4.60 15.79
N SER A 128 19.48 -4.18 14.69
CA SER A 128 18.11 -4.56 14.27
C SER A 128 17.01 -4.16 15.26
N GLU A 129 17.26 -3.13 16.07
CA GLU A 129 16.33 -2.62 17.08
C GLU A 129 15.24 -1.73 16.48
N VAL A 130 15.58 -0.94 15.46
CA VAL A 130 14.70 0.05 14.83
C VAL A 130 14.49 -0.20 13.33
N SER A 131 15.29 -1.05 12.70
CA SER A 131 15.12 -1.46 11.30
C SER A 131 15.55 -2.91 11.09
N PRO A 132 14.79 -3.73 10.35
CA PRO A 132 15.17 -5.12 10.12
C PRO A 132 16.33 -5.26 9.10
N TYR A 133 16.81 -4.16 8.52
CA TYR A 133 17.83 -4.20 7.48
C TYR A 133 19.21 -3.82 8.00
N SER A 134 20.10 -4.80 8.01
CA SER A 134 21.52 -4.63 8.34
C SER A 134 22.41 -4.43 7.11
N ARG A 135 21.92 -4.76 5.90
CA ARG A 135 22.69 -4.74 4.64
C ARG A 135 21.86 -4.25 3.46
N GLU A 136 22.51 -3.51 2.56
CA GLU A 136 21.91 -2.95 1.33
C GLU A 136 21.28 -4.02 0.44
N GLU A 137 21.95 -5.16 0.26
CA GLU A 137 21.49 -6.24 -0.61
C GLU A 137 20.07 -6.73 -0.27
N PHE A 138 19.69 -6.75 1.01
CA PHE A 138 18.36 -7.17 1.45
C PHE A 138 17.30 -6.10 1.18
N VAL A 139 17.64 -4.82 1.37
CA VAL A 139 16.75 -3.70 1.03
C VAL A 139 16.45 -3.70 -0.46
N ARG A 140 17.48 -3.87 -1.31
CA ARG A 140 17.33 -3.91 -2.76
C ARG A 140 16.40 -5.03 -3.20
N ARG A 141 16.64 -6.26 -2.71
CA ARG A 141 15.80 -7.42 -3.01
C ARG A 141 14.34 -7.22 -2.62
N ASP A 142 14.08 -6.64 -1.45
CA ASP A 142 12.72 -6.42 -0.98
C ASP A 142 12.00 -5.32 -1.78
N ILE A 143 12.70 -4.26 -2.18
CA ILE A 143 12.15 -3.24 -3.09
C ILE A 143 11.80 -3.87 -4.44
N GLU A 144 12.73 -4.62 -5.04
CA GLU A 144 12.51 -5.32 -6.32
C GLU A 144 11.35 -6.31 -6.23
N PHE A 145 11.25 -7.03 -5.11
CA PHE A 145 10.15 -7.97 -4.85
C PHE A 145 8.79 -7.27 -4.87
N ILE A 146 8.65 -6.12 -4.19
CA ILE A 146 7.39 -5.36 -4.23
C ILE A 146 7.10 -4.81 -5.63
N VAL A 147 8.10 -4.23 -6.30
CA VAL A 147 7.92 -3.71 -7.67
C VAL A 147 7.42 -4.80 -8.61
N ASN A 148 8.04 -5.98 -8.56
CA ASN A 148 7.66 -7.13 -9.38
C ASN A 148 6.29 -7.68 -8.99
N PHE A 149 5.96 -7.73 -7.70
CA PHE A 149 4.61 -8.08 -7.24
C PHE A 149 3.56 -7.16 -7.86
N ILE A 150 3.73 -5.84 -7.77
CA ILE A 150 2.80 -4.85 -8.32
C ILE A 150 2.65 -5.01 -9.84
N ARG A 151 3.77 -5.15 -10.57
CA ARG A 151 3.76 -5.43 -12.01
C ARG A 151 3.06 -6.73 -12.35
N SER A 152 3.24 -7.79 -11.57
CA SER A 152 2.58 -9.07 -11.83
C SER A 152 1.05 -8.99 -11.66
N LYS A 153 0.57 -8.19 -10.70
CA LYS A 153 -0.87 -8.04 -10.42
C LYS A 153 -1.57 -7.08 -11.40
N LEU A 154 -0.88 -6.03 -11.84
CA LEU A 154 -1.49 -4.95 -12.64
C LEU A 154 -1.01 -4.92 -14.11
N GLY A 155 0.10 -5.57 -14.44
CA GLY A 155 0.72 -5.56 -15.77
C GLY A 155 0.16 -6.58 -16.76
N ARG A 156 -0.86 -7.37 -16.40
CA ARG A 156 -1.58 -8.27 -17.32
C ARG A 156 -2.80 -7.61 -17.99
N THR A 157 -2.65 -6.34 -18.38
CA THR A 157 -3.61 -5.67 -19.27
C THR A 157 -2.84 -4.86 -20.30
N ALA A 158 -2.29 -5.56 -21.28
CA ALA A 158 -1.92 -5.04 -22.59
C ALA A 158 -2.32 -6.09 -23.63
#